data_AF-A0AAD9TDA5-F1
#
_entry.id   AF-A0AAD9TDA5-F1
#
_cell.length_a   1.000
_cell.length_b   1.000
_cell.length_c   1.000
_cell.angle_alpha   90.00
_cell.angle_beta   90.00
_cell.angle_gamma   90.00
#
_symmetry.space_group_name_H-M   'P 1'
#
loop_
_entity.id
_entity.type
_entity.pdbx_description
1 polymer ?
#
loop_
_entity_poly.entity_id
_entity_poly.type
_entity_poly.pdbx_seq_one_letter_code
_entity_poly.pdbx_strand_id
1 'polypeptide(L)'
;MAEAVVSTILGQLASVLHQHVEEEVRLVVGVDEEVKNLTSNFQAIGSVLEDAECKQVKEKAVGDWLEKLKDVSYDIEDVLDEWNTAIQKLRINTATENASNASKMVIKNLLLSGSSNGPTSLPTISIVGLGGIGKTTLAQQVFNDHDVTAHFDMKIWVCVSDPFDKIRIGKAILESIKKDAPTCNEFQTVLENIHESITDMKFLLVLEDVWTEDSSKWEQLKNCLKYGSKESRVLVTTRNRKVAEVMGSTNVIEVKMLSDDKCWSLFSQISFRGRNSEECQKLEDVGKRIVKKCKGLPLAVKTLAGLLCFRKTIEEWQSVLDSEMWELEEAEKKIFAPLLISYFYLPSELKRCFLYCAIFPKDYKISKDRLIKSWMAQDYLKPNQNKDMELIGKEYFEKLAMRSFFQDLTRDQGDGSIITCKMHDMVHDLAQYLIKNECFNVEVDDIGEF
;
A
#
# COMPACT_ATOMS: atom_id res chain seq x y z
N MET A 1 -33.62 -19.54 1.25
CA MET A 1 -32.75 -18.37 1.52
C MET A 1 -31.67 -18.70 2.55
N ALA A 2 -32.00 -19.36 3.66
CA ALA A 2 -31.01 -19.80 4.65
C ALA A 2 -30.07 -20.88 4.09
N GLU A 3 -30.59 -21.72 3.18
CA GLU A 3 -29.80 -22.70 2.43
C GLU A 3 -28.63 -22.07 1.64
N ALA A 4 -28.89 -20.95 0.96
CA ALA A 4 -27.89 -20.25 0.17
C ALA A 4 -26.77 -19.67 1.04
N VAL A 5 -27.10 -19.17 2.24
CA VAL A 5 -26.12 -18.62 3.18
C VAL A 5 -25.24 -19.73 3.77
N VAL A 6 -25.84 -20.85 4.19
CA VAL A 6 -25.09 -22.01 4.69
C VAL A 6 -24.16 -22.61 3.64
N SER A 7 -24.61 -22.70 2.38
CA SER A 7 -23.76 -23.12 1.26
C SER A 7 -22.56 -22.18 1.04
N THR A 8 -22.77 -20.87 1.17
CA THR A 8 -21.72 -19.85 1.05
C THR A 8 -20.67 -20.00 2.16
N ILE A 9 -21.09 -20.16 3.41
CA ILE A 9 -20.21 -20.38 4.56
C ILE A 9 -19.40 -21.67 4.40
N LEU A 10 -20.02 -22.77 3.97
CA LEU A 10 -19.31 -24.02 3.72
C LEU A 10 -18.21 -23.89 2.67
N GLY A 11 -18.45 -23.11 1.60
CA GLY A 11 -17.44 -22.80 0.60
C GLY A 11 -16.25 -22.01 1.17
N GLN A 12 -16.52 -21.02 2.01
CA GLN A 12 -15.49 -20.20 2.66
C GLN A 12 -14.67 -21.00 3.69
N LEU A 13 -15.29 -21.84 4.52
CA LEU A 13 -14.59 -22.69 5.48
C LEU A 13 -13.67 -23.71 4.79
N ALA A 14 -14.11 -24.26 3.65
CA ALA A 14 -13.26 -25.12 2.82
C ALA A 14 -12.03 -24.37 2.28
N SER A 15 -12.20 -23.10 1.90
CA SER A 15 -11.09 -22.23 1.49
C SER A 15 -10.08 -22.03 2.64
N VAL A 16 -10.56 -21.76 3.85
CA VAL A 16 -9.70 -21.58 5.04
C VAL A 16 -8.90 -22.86 5.34
N LEU A 17 -9.51 -24.04 5.28
CA LEU A 17 -8.82 -25.31 5.48
C LEU A 17 -7.75 -25.57 4.41
N HIS A 18 -8.05 -25.27 3.15
CA HIS A 18 -7.11 -25.45 2.06
C HIS A 18 -5.88 -24.54 2.22
N GLN A 19 -6.09 -23.28 2.60
CA GLN A 19 -5.02 -22.32 2.89
C GLN A 19 -4.13 -22.77 4.08
N HIS A 20 -4.71 -23.42 5.07
CA HIS A 20 -3.96 -23.94 6.22
C HIS A 20 -3.09 -25.18 5.89
N VAL A 21 -3.52 -26.01 4.94
CA VAL A 21 -2.86 -27.28 4.59
C VAL A 21 -1.78 -27.12 3.51
N GLU A 22 -2.03 -26.33 2.46
CA GLU A 22 -1.08 -26.19 1.34
C GLU A 22 -0.09 -25.04 1.51
N GLU A 23 -0.43 -23.98 2.24
CA GLU A 23 0.33 -22.73 2.23
C GLU A 23 1.08 -22.41 3.55
N GLU A 24 1.07 -23.32 4.53
CA GLU A 24 1.71 -23.19 5.86
C GLU A 24 1.44 -21.86 6.60
N VAL A 25 0.32 -21.16 6.33
CA VAL A 25 -0.03 -19.91 7.01
C VAL A 25 -0.57 -20.23 8.42
N ARG A 26 0.35 -20.37 9.38
CA ARG A 26 0.04 -20.74 10.77
C ARG A 26 -0.14 -19.50 11.64
N LEU A 27 -1.34 -18.90 11.60
CA LEU A 27 -1.64 -17.70 12.41
C LEU A 27 -1.97 -18.06 13.87
N VAL A 28 -2.65 -19.19 14.11
CA VAL A 28 -3.04 -19.64 15.46
C VAL A 28 -3.09 -21.17 15.51
N VAL A 29 -2.64 -21.78 16.62
CA VAL A 29 -2.64 -23.23 16.84
C VAL A 29 -4.04 -23.70 17.25
N GLY A 30 -4.58 -24.73 16.61
CA GLY A 30 -5.88 -25.36 16.97
C GLY A 30 -7.10 -24.87 16.16
N VAL A 31 -6.94 -23.85 15.32
CA VAL A 31 -8.01 -23.30 14.47
C VAL A 31 -8.49 -24.30 13.41
N ASP A 32 -7.61 -25.19 12.92
CA ASP A 32 -7.97 -26.20 11.93
C ASP A 32 -8.96 -27.24 12.46
N GLU A 33 -8.88 -27.57 13.75
CA GLU A 33 -9.84 -28.46 14.44
C GLU A 33 -11.21 -27.77 14.56
N GLU A 34 -11.24 -26.49 14.93
CA GLU A 34 -12.47 -25.71 15.05
C GLU A 34 -13.15 -25.49 13.70
N VAL A 35 -12.39 -25.18 12.65
CA VAL A 35 -12.94 -25.00 11.29
C VAL A 35 -13.51 -26.32 10.75
N LYS A 36 -12.88 -27.47 11.03
CA LYS A 36 -13.44 -28.80 10.68
C LYS A 36 -14.74 -29.08 11.42
N ASN A 37 -14.79 -28.82 12.73
CA ASN A 37 -16.01 -29.00 13.52
C ASN A 37 -17.14 -28.10 13.01
N LEU A 38 -16.84 -26.84 12.71
CA LEU A 38 -17.81 -25.90 12.18
C LEU A 38 -18.32 -26.35 10.81
N THR A 39 -17.42 -26.82 9.93
CA THR A 39 -17.78 -27.39 8.62
C THR A 39 -18.75 -28.57 8.76
N SER A 40 -18.47 -29.51 9.68
CA SER A 40 -19.34 -30.67 9.92
C SER A 40 -20.72 -30.26 10.45
N ASN A 41 -20.78 -29.29 11.35
CA ASN A 41 -22.04 -28.77 11.89
C ASN A 41 -22.89 -28.10 10.80
N PHE A 42 -22.28 -27.28 9.93
CA PHE A 42 -22.99 -26.64 8.84
C PHE A 42 -23.46 -27.62 7.76
N GLN A 43 -22.73 -28.73 7.53
CA GLN A 43 -23.21 -29.82 6.67
C GLN A 43 -24.45 -30.52 7.24
N ALA A 44 -24.46 -30.76 8.56
CA ALA A 44 -25.62 -31.33 9.25
C ALA A 44 -26.84 -30.40 9.18
N ILE A 45 -26.62 -29.08 9.37
CA ILE A 45 -27.67 -28.05 9.23
C ILE A 45 -28.17 -27.97 7.77
N GLY A 46 -27.25 -28.01 6.79
CA GLY A 46 -27.57 -28.05 5.36
C GLY A 46 -28.50 -29.20 4.98
N SER A 47 -28.31 -30.37 5.61
CA SER A 47 -29.08 -31.58 5.33
C SER A 47 -30.56 -31.49 5.73
N VAL A 48 -30.92 -30.55 6.62
CA VAL A 48 -32.30 -30.39 7.12
C VAL A 48 -32.94 -29.06 6.68
N LEU A 49 -32.20 -28.21 5.98
CA LEU A 49 -32.59 -26.84 5.66
C LEU A 49 -33.74 -26.78 4.64
N GLU A 50 -33.75 -27.65 3.63
CA GLU A 50 -34.81 -27.68 2.62
C GLU A 50 -36.18 -28.06 3.24
N ASP A 51 -36.18 -29.04 4.15
CA ASP A 51 -37.38 -29.45 4.91
C ASP A 51 -37.82 -28.36 5.90
N ALA A 52 -36.87 -27.70 6.56
CA ALA A 52 -37.15 -26.58 7.47
C ALA A 52 -37.76 -25.38 6.74
N GLU A 53 -37.25 -25.01 5.55
CA GLU A 53 -37.79 -23.92 4.74
C GLU A 53 -39.24 -24.19 4.28
N CYS A 54 -39.60 -25.46 4.03
CA CYS A 54 -40.99 -25.85 3.74
C CYS A 54 -41.90 -25.75 4.98
N LYS A 55 -41.40 -26.15 6.16
CA LYS A 55 -42.19 -26.19 7.40
C LYS A 55 -42.46 -24.82 8.02
N GLN A 56 -41.61 -23.82 7.77
CA GLN A 56 -41.77 -22.47 8.33
C GLN A 56 -43.11 -21.81 7.97
N VAL A 57 -43.72 -22.20 6.86
CA VAL A 57 -45.01 -21.67 6.38
C VAL A 57 -46.17 -22.04 7.33
N LYS A 58 -46.05 -23.18 8.03
CA LYS A 58 -47.09 -23.73 8.90
C LYS A 58 -46.71 -23.68 10.38
N GLU A 59 -45.42 -23.72 10.69
CA GLU A 59 -44.89 -23.79 12.05
C GLU A 59 -44.05 -22.56 12.37
N LYS A 60 -44.65 -21.63 13.14
CA LYS A 60 -43.99 -20.38 13.52
C LYS A 60 -42.65 -20.61 14.24
N ALA A 61 -42.56 -21.63 15.10
CA ALA A 61 -41.33 -21.95 15.81
C ALA A 61 -40.16 -22.33 14.89
N VAL A 62 -40.45 -22.95 13.73
CA VAL A 62 -39.44 -23.27 12.71
C VAL A 62 -39.00 -22.00 11.98
N GLY A 63 -39.92 -21.08 11.69
CA GLY A 63 -39.61 -19.76 11.17
C GLY A 63 -38.70 -18.95 12.10
N ASP A 64 -39.05 -18.88 13.38
CA ASP A 64 -38.24 -18.18 14.40
C ASP A 64 -36.83 -18.78 14.55
N TRP A 65 -36.68 -20.10 14.33
CA TRP A 65 -35.38 -20.76 14.34
C TRP A 65 -34.55 -20.45 13.09
N LEU A 66 -35.16 -20.46 11.90
CA LEU A 66 -34.49 -20.11 10.64
C LEU A 66 -34.01 -18.65 10.63
N GLU A 67 -34.77 -17.74 11.24
CA GLU A 67 -34.38 -16.33 11.37
C GLU A 67 -33.13 -16.18 12.25
N LYS A 68 -33.06 -16.86 13.39
CA LYS A 68 -31.86 -16.87 14.24
C LYS A 68 -30.66 -17.51 13.56
N LEU A 69 -30.87 -18.58 12.80
CA LEU A 69 -29.80 -19.20 12.02
C LEU A 69 -29.24 -18.21 11.00
N LYS A 70 -30.12 -17.43 10.36
CA LYS A 70 -29.74 -16.40 9.40
C LYS A 70 -28.90 -15.29 10.05
N ASP A 71 -29.31 -14.80 11.23
CA ASP A 71 -28.56 -13.77 11.97
C ASP A 71 -27.14 -14.25 12.32
N VAL A 72 -27.02 -15.45 12.90
CA VAL A 72 -25.70 -16.03 13.25
C VAL A 72 -24.85 -16.29 12.00
N SER A 73 -25.48 -16.58 10.87
CA SER A 73 -24.76 -16.79 9.61
C SER A 73 -24.12 -15.50 9.08
N TYR A 74 -24.75 -14.34 9.29
CA TYR A 74 -24.14 -13.05 8.95
C TYR A 74 -22.92 -12.74 9.84
N ASP A 75 -23.00 -13.04 11.13
CA ASP A 75 -21.85 -12.88 12.04
C ASP A 75 -20.66 -13.75 11.60
N ILE A 76 -20.93 -14.95 11.10
CA ILE A 76 -19.90 -15.88 10.59
C ILE A 76 -19.32 -15.39 9.26
N GLU A 77 -20.14 -14.88 8.35
CA GLU A 77 -19.66 -14.23 7.12
C GLU A 77 -18.72 -13.06 7.43
N ASP A 78 -19.07 -12.19 8.39
CA ASP A 78 -18.25 -11.06 8.81
C ASP A 78 -16.87 -11.51 9.33
N VAL A 79 -16.82 -12.57 10.16
CA VAL A 79 -15.56 -13.14 10.68
C VAL A 79 -14.73 -13.79 9.58
N LEU A 80 -15.37 -14.52 8.66
CA LEU A 80 -14.69 -15.13 7.52
C LEU A 80 -14.15 -14.07 6.55
N ASP A 81 -14.86 -12.96 6.36
CA ASP A 81 -14.40 -11.82 5.56
C ASP A 81 -13.22 -11.10 6.22
N GLU A 82 -13.21 -10.96 7.55
CA GLU A 82 -12.07 -10.41 8.29
C GLU A 82 -10.83 -11.31 8.17
N TRP A 83 -11.00 -12.64 8.33
CA TRP A 83 -9.94 -13.62 8.12
C TRP A 83 -9.39 -13.56 6.70
N ASN A 84 -10.28 -13.57 5.70
CA ASN A 84 -9.91 -13.46 4.31
C ASN A 84 -9.14 -12.16 4.05
N THR A 85 -9.60 -11.03 4.60
CA THR A 85 -8.91 -9.74 4.52
C THR A 85 -7.53 -9.78 5.19
N ALA A 86 -7.37 -10.45 6.33
CA ALA A 86 -6.09 -10.58 7.03
C ALA A 86 -5.07 -11.42 6.23
N ILE A 87 -5.50 -12.58 5.73
CA ILE A 87 -4.69 -13.44 4.85
C ILE A 87 -4.32 -12.71 3.56
N GLN A 88 -5.28 -11.96 2.99
CA GLN A 88 -5.04 -11.10 1.83
C GLN A 88 -3.92 -10.09 2.11
N LYS A 89 -3.94 -9.41 3.26
CA LYS A 89 -2.92 -8.41 3.62
C LYS A 89 -1.52 -9.02 3.74
N LEU A 90 -1.38 -10.23 4.28
CA LEU A 90 -0.09 -10.93 4.38
C LEU A 90 0.48 -11.28 3.00
N ARG A 91 -0.34 -11.80 2.10
CA ARG A 91 0.10 -12.28 0.77
C ARG A 91 0.50 -11.16 -0.20
N ILE A 92 -0.07 -9.94 -0.08
CA ILE A 92 0.34 -8.79 -0.93
C ILE A 92 1.81 -8.45 -0.69
N ASN A 93 2.24 -8.52 0.58
CA ASN A 93 3.59 -8.15 0.97
C ASN A 93 4.62 -9.14 0.41
N THR A 94 4.33 -10.44 0.47
CA THR A 94 5.20 -11.52 -0.04
C THR A 94 5.26 -11.55 -1.59
N ALA A 95 4.14 -11.29 -2.27
CA ALA A 95 4.06 -11.26 -3.73
C ALA A 95 4.97 -10.19 -4.38
N THR A 96 5.12 -9.03 -3.75
CA THR A 96 6.03 -7.95 -4.20
C THR A 96 7.52 -8.30 -4.11
N GLU A 97 7.90 -9.34 -3.37
CA GLU A 97 9.31 -9.73 -3.17
C GLU A 97 9.90 -10.49 -4.37
N ASN A 98 9.09 -11.22 -5.14
CA ASN A 98 9.59 -12.14 -6.17
C ASN A 98 9.92 -11.49 -7.53
N ALA A 99 9.46 -10.26 -7.81
CA ALA A 99 9.60 -9.64 -9.14
C ALA A 99 10.92 -8.86 -9.37
N SER A 100 11.66 -8.49 -8.31
CA SER A 100 12.76 -7.49 -8.34
C SER A 100 14.15 -8.00 -7.88
N ASN A 101 14.37 -9.31 -7.88
CA ASN A 101 15.59 -9.89 -7.28
C ASN A 101 16.92 -9.42 -7.92
N ALA A 102 16.98 -9.20 -9.25
CA ALA A 102 18.23 -8.80 -9.90
C ALA A 102 18.69 -7.38 -9.51
N SER A 103 17.81 -6.38 -9.59
CA SER A 103 18.13 -5.00 -9.19
C SER A 103 18.40 -4.92 -7.69
N LYS A 104 17.67 -5.66 -6.87
CA LYS A 104 17.91 -5.77 -5.42
C LYS A 104 19.34 -6.27 -5.16
N MET A 105 19.78 -7.34 -5.82
CA MET A 105 21.13 -7.89 -5.66
C MET A 105 22.21 -6.91 -6.10
N VAL A 106 22.02 -6.18 -7.20
CA VAL A 106 22.98 -5.16 -7.66
C VAL A 106 23.13 -4.05 -6.62
N ILE A 107 22.02 -3.48 -6.12
CA ILE A 107 22.08 -2.43 -5.10
C ILE A 107 22.73 -2.95 -3.83
N LYS A 108 22.34 -4.14 -3.37
CA LYS A 108 22.91 -4.80 -2.19
C LYS A 108 24.43 -4.93 -2.33
N ASN A 109 24.92 -5.44 -3.45
CA ASN A 109 26.36 -5.58 -3.68
C ASN A 109 27.09 -4.22 -3.70
N LEU A 110 26.48 -3.17 -4.25
CA LEU A 110 27.05 -1.81 -4.23
C LEU A 110 27.05 -1.18 -2.83
N LEU A 111 26.08 -1.52 -1.98
CA LEU A 111 26.04 -1.06 -0.60
C LEU A 111 27.09 -1.76 0.26
N LEU A 112 27.30 -3.06 0.03
CA LEU A 112 28.21 -3.90 0.82
C LEU A 112 29.66 -3.88 0.32
N SER A 113 29.92 -3.37 -0.89
CA SER A 113 31.27 -3.30 -1.44
C SER A 113 32.10 -2.24 -0.69
N GLY A 114 33.37 -2.55 -0.41
CA GLY A 114 34.31 -1.59 0.18
C GLY A 114 34.60 -0.42 -0.77
N SER A 115 34.77 0.80 -0.23
CA SER A 115 35.12 1.96 -1.06
C SER A 115 36.61 1.90 -1.43
N SER A 116 36.92 1.76 -2.72
CA SER A 116 38.28 1.95 -3.25
C SER A 116 38.63 3.43 -3.49
N ASN A 117 37.70 4.35 -3.17
CA ASN A 117 37.87 5.77 -3.41
C ASN A 117 38.63 6.44 -2.24
N GLY A 118 39.29 7.56 -2.55
CA GLY A 118 40.08 8.32 -1.60
C GLY A 118 39.32 8.80 -0.35
N PRO A 119 40.02 9.33 0.66
CA PRO A 119 39.53 9.52 2.02
C PRO A 119 38.33 10.47 2.22
N THR A 120 37.77 11.06 1.16
CA THR A 120 36.75 12.13 1.22
C THR A 120 35.49 11.89 0.39
N SER A 121 35.33 10.72 -0.25
CA SER A 121 34.12 10.43 -1.03
C SER A 121 33.06 9.73 -0.17
N LEU A 122 31.83 10.25 -0.17
CA LEU A 122 30.64 9.58 0.35
C LEU A 122 29.89 8.92 -0.81
N PRO A 123 30.01 7.59 -1.03
CA PRO A 123 29.41 6.94 -2.18
C PRO A 123 27.89 7.07 -2.14
N THR A 124 27.34 7.66 -3.21
CA THR A 124 25.91 7.86 -3.39
C THR A 124 25.43 6.97 -4.54
N ILE A 125 24.37 6.20 -4.32
CA ILE A 125 23.72 5.34 -5.30
C ILE A 125 22.33 5.91 -5.53
N SER A 126 21.93 6.12 -6.78
CA SER A 126 20.59 6.59 -7.12
C SER A 126 19.78 5.52 -7.83
N ILE A 127 18.53 5.34 -7.40
CA ILE A 127 17.51 4.56 -8.10
C ILE A 127 16.61 5.55 -8.84
N VAL A 128 16.61 5.48 -10.17
CA VAL A 128 15.91 6.43 -11.06
C VAL A 128 14.82 5.71 -11.84
N GLY A 129 13.69 6.36 -12.05
CA GLY A 129 12.57 5.79 -12.80
C GLY A 129 11.26 6.52 -12.58
N LEU A 130 10.25 6.22 -13.39
CA LEU A 130 8.96 6.90 -13.40
C LEU A 130 8.22 6.83 -12.04
N GLY A 131 7.26 7.72 -11.81
CA GLY A 131 6.35 7.62 -10.65
C GLY A 131 5.61 6.28 -10.67
N GLY A 132 5.37 5.67 -9.51
CA GLY A 132 4.62 4.40 -9.42
C GLY A 132 5.34 3.15 -9.95
N ILE A 133 6.60 3.27 -10.40
CA ILE A 133 7.41 2.16 -10.94
C ILE A 133 7.96 1.20 -9.86
N GLY A 134 7.90 1.59 -8.57
CA GLY A 134 8.39 0.77 -7.45
C GLY A 134 9.82 1.07 -6.98
N LYS A 135 10.35 2.29 -7.21
CA LYS A 135 11.68 2.70 -6.70
C LYS A 135 11.77 2.60 -5.18
N THR A 136 10.80 3.21 -4.48
CA THR A 136 10.67 3.16 -3.01
C THR A 136 10.61 1.72 -2.54
N THR A 137 9.78 0.88 -3.19
CA THR A 137 9.67 -0.55 -2.85
C THR A 137 11.02 -1.26 -2.98
N LEU A 138 11.77 -1.02 -4.06
CA LEU A 138 13.11 -1.58 -4.23
C LEU A 138 14.10 -1.09 -3.17
N ALA A 139 14.08 0.21 -2.84
CA ALA A 139 14.90 0.76 -1.77
C ALA A 139 14.56 0.16 -0.40
N GLN A 140 13.26 -0.01 -0.07
CA GLN A 140 12.79 -0.64 1.17
C GLN A 140 13.24 -2.10 1.26
N GLN A 141 13.15 -2.86 0.16
CA GLN A 141 13.60 -4.26 0.10
C GLN A 141 15.10 -4.41 0.38
N VAL A 142 15.92 -3.48 -0.08
CA VAL A 142 17.36 -3.48 0.19
C VAL A 142 17.65 -2.98 1.60
N PHE A 143 17.00 -1.92 2.03
CA PHE A 143 17.17 -1.33 3.36
C PHE A 143 16.83 -2.31 4.48
N ASN A 144 15.80 -3.15 4.28
CA ASN A 144 15.38 -4.17 5.23
C ASN A 144 16.06 -5.54 5.03
N ASP A 145 16.98 -5.66 4.07
CA ASP A 145 17.73 -6.90 3.85
C ASP A 145 18.61 -7.22 5.07
N HIS A 146 18.68 -8.50 5.44
CA HIS A 146 19.41 -8.95 6.62
C HIS A 146 20.90 -8.57 6.56
N ASP A 147 21.56 -8.80 5.42
CA ASP A 147 23.00 -8.56 5.30
C ASP A 147 23.31 -7.07 5.27
N VAL A 148 22.42 -6.26 4.68
CA VAL A 148 22.50 -4.80 4.73
C VAL A 148 22.32 -4.33 6.18
N THR A 149 21.35 -4.89 6.90
CA THR A 149 21.09 -4.54 8.31
C THR A 149 22.26 -4.89 9.22
N ALA A 150 22.89 -6.05 9.01
CA ALA A 150 24.06 -6.47 9.79
C ALA A 150 25.34 -5.68 9.45
N HIS A 151 25.38 -5.02 8.28
CA HIS A 151 26.56 -4.33 7.81
C HIS A 151 26.71 -2.91 8.36
N PHE A 152 25.61 -2.16 8.55
CA PHE A 152 25.64 -0.76 8.98
C PHE A 152 25.29 -0.62 10.47
N ASP A 153 26.04 0.20 11.20
CA ASP A 153 25.78 0.53 12.62
C ASP A 153 24.43 1.25 12.79
N MET A 154 24.08 2.06 11.78
CA MET A 154 22.83 2.80 11.77
C MET A 154 22.21 2.85 10.37
N LYS A 155 20.88 2.82 10.32
CA LYS A 155 20.10 2.93 9.10
C LYS A 155 19.08 4.06 9.26
N ILE A 156 19.10 5.00 8.32
CA ILE A 156 18.34 6.25 8.40
C ILE A 156 17.51 6.35 7.13
N TRP A 157 16.20 6.57 7.27
CA TRP A 157 15.28 6.71 6.14
C TRP A 157 14.58 8.06 6.22
N VAL A 158 14.82 8.91 5.22
CA VAL A 158 14.26 10.26 5.17
C VAL A 158 13.51 10.44 3.87
N CYS A 159 12.25 10.81 3.99
CA CYS A 159 11.41 11.23 2.88
C CYS A 159 11.64 12.73 2.63
N VAL A 160 12.02 13.08 1.39
CA VAL A 160 12.40 14.45 1.03
C VAL A 160 11.20 15.16 0.43
N SER A 161 10.65 16.10 1.17
CA SER A 161 9.56 16.96 0.70
C SER A 161 10.01 17.91 -0.43
N ASP A 162 9.04 18.30 -1.27
CA ASP A 162 9.17 19.40 -2.24
C ASP A 162 8.35 20.60 -1.72
N PRO A 163 8.94 21.79 -1.51
CA PRO A 163 10.34 22.16 -1.81
C PRO A 163 11.37 21.50 -0.89
N PHE A 164 12.58 21.29 -1.45
CA PHE A 164 13.72 20.73 -0.69
C PHE A 164 14.11 21.64 0.48
N ASP A 165 13.86 21.16 1.70
CA ASP A 165 14.12 21.85 2.96
C ASP A 165 15.24 21.15 3.74
N LYS A 166 16.41 21.81 3.81
CA LYS A 166 17.61 21.25 4.45
C LYS A 166 17.43 21.05 5.96
N ILE A 167 16.69 21.94 6.62
CA ILE A 167 16.48 21.89 8.08
C ILE A 167 15.57 20.73 8.40
N ARG A 168 14.45 20.59 7.68
CA ARG A 168 13.52 19.46 7.85
C ARG A 168 14.19 18.12 7.59
N ILE A 169 14.99 18.01 6.53
CA ILE A 169 15.77 16.80 6.24
C ILE A 169 16.75 16.51 7.37
N GLY A 170 17.52 17.50 7.83
CA GLY A 170 18.48 17.32 8.92
C GLY A 170 17.82 16.89 10.24
N LYS A 171 16.66 17.45 10.57
CA LYS A 171 15.86 17.01 11.72
C LYS A 171 15.38 15.57 11.58
N ALA A 172 14.87 15.18 10.41
CA ALA A 172 14.44 13.80 10.15
C ALA A 172 15.60 12.79 10.25
N ILE A 173 16.82 13.18 9.85
CA ILE A 173 18.04 12.39 10.07
C ILE A 173 18.26 12.19 11.58
N LEU A 174 18.24 13.27 12.36
CA LEU A 174 18.49 13.22 13.80
C LEU A 174 17.42 12.44 14.56
N GLU A 175 16.14 12.60 14.20
CA GLU A 175 15.03 11.82 14.73
C GLU A 175 15.24 10.32 14.51
N SER A 176 15.74 9.93 13.34
CA SER A 176 16.05 8.52 13.05
C SER A 176 17.21 7.97 13.90
N ILE A 177 18.17 8.81 14.28
CA ILE A 177 19.35 8.40 15.07
C ILE A 177 19.05 8.40 16.58
N LYS A 178 18.52 9.50 17.11
CA LYS A 178 18.35 9.74 18.55
C LYS A 178 16.94 9.42 19.07
N LYS A 179 15.97 9.15 18.19
CA LYS A 179 14.53 9.01 18.50
C LYS A 179 13.90 10.24 19.16
N ASP A 180 14.55 11.39 19.07
CA ASP A 180 14.05 12.68 19.54
C ASP A 180 14.46 13.79 18.56
N ALA A 181 13.57 14.75 18.35
CA ALA A 181 13.74 15.82 17.37
C ALA A 181 14.38 17.05 18.03
N PRO A 182 15.42 17.66 17.45
CA PRO A 182 15.90 18.95 17.94
C PRO A 182 14.79 20.00 17.80
N THR A 183 14.48 20.71 18.88
CA THR A 183 13.59 21.87 18.87
C THR A 183 14.19 23.06 18.12
N CYS A 184 15.52 23.08 17.91
CA CYS A 184 16.22 24.17 17.24
C CYS A 184 15.91 24.22 15.73
N ASN A 185 15.64 25.41 15.19
CA ASN A 185 15.42 25.66 13.77
C ASN A 185 16.68 26.20 13.05
N GLU A 186 17.80 26.34 13.74
CA GLU A 186 19.04 26.82 13.14
C GLU A 186 19.79 25.69 12.44
N PHE A 187 20.00 25.85 11.12
CA PHE A 187 20.58 24.80 10.29
C PHE A 187 21.99 24.40 10.74
N GLN A 188 22.79 25.35 11.22
CA GLN A 188 24.15 25.10 11.69
C GLN A 188 24.17 24.17 12.91
N THR A 189 23.28 24.40 13.88
CA THR A 189 23.11 23.52 15.04
C THR A 189 22.64 22.13 14.65
N VAL A 190 21.77 22.01 13.64
CA VAL A 190 21.35 20.72 13.09
C VAL A 190 22.53 19.97 12.48
N LEU A 191 23.40 20.64 11.72
CA LEU A 191 24.61 20.04 11.17
C LEU A 191 25.60 19.59 12.26
N GLU A 192 25.82 20.40 13.28
CA GLU A 192 26.70 20.04 14.41
C GLU A 192 26.21 18.78 15.15
N ASN A 193 24.91 18.71 15.41
CA ASN A 193 24.30 17.54 16.01
C ASN A 193 24.42 16.29 15.12
N ILE A 194 24.24 16.43 13.80
CA ILE A 194 24.41 15.32 12.85
C ILE A 194 25.87 14.86 12.90
N HIS A 195 26.81 15.78 12.78
CA HIS A 195 28.25 15.52 12.82
C HIS A 195 28.64 14.70 14.06
N GLU A 196 28.28 15.17 15.25
CA GLU A 196 28.55 14.46 16.51
C GLU A 196 27.94 13.05 16.54
N SER A 197 26.77 12.87 15.93
CA SER A 197 26.03 11.60 15.97
C SER A 197 26.55 10.56 14.98
N ILE A 198 27.17 10.99 13.88
CA ILE A 198 27.64 10.10 12.80
C ILE A 198 29.15 9.92 12.79
N THR A 199 29.91 10.71 13.56
CA THR A 199 31.38 10.63 13.58
C THR A 199 31.81 9.20 13.88
N ASP A 200 32.69 8.66 13.02
CA ASP A 200 33.19 7.28 13.05
C ASP A 200 32.14 6.16 12.90
N MET A 201 30.85 6.50 12.76
CA MET A 201 29.77 5.55 12.58
C MET A 201 29.59 5.17 11.12
N LYS A 202 29.26 3.90 10.89
CA LYS A 202 28.91 3.38 9.58
C LYS A 202 27.40 3.44 9.38
N PHE A 203 26.96 4.35 8.52
CA PHE A 203 25.54 4.59 8.28
C PHE A 203 25.09 4.28 6.86
N LEU A 204 23.84 3.84 6.73
CA LEU A 204 23.09 3.87 5.48
C LEU A 204 22.03 4.96 5.57
N LEU A 205 22.15 6.00 4.75
CA LEU A 205 21.15 7.06 4.63
C LEU A 205 20.35 6.86 3.34
N VAL A 206 19.03 6.68 3.46
CA VAL A 206 18.10 6.69 2.33
C VAL A 206 17.43 8.05 2.25
N LEU A 207 17.55 8.72 1.11
CA LEU A 207 16.81 9.92 0.74
C LEU A 207 15.76 9.55 -0.31
N GLU A 208 14.51 9.50 0.11
CA GLU A 208 13.39 9.10 -0.73
C GLU A 208 12.76 10.28 -1.47
N ASP A 209 12.48 10.07 -2.76
CA ASP A 209 11.81 10.96 -3.72
C ASP A 209 12.40 12.38 -3.78
N VAL A 210 13.70 12.47 -4.06
CA VAL A 210 14.39 13.76 -4.19
C VAL A 210 14.01 14.46 -5.50
N TRP A 211 13.66 15.74 -5.41
CA TRP A 211 13.24 16.58 -6.55
C TRP A 211 14.22 17.70 -6.93
N THR A 212 15.16 18.07 -6.06
CA THR A 212 15.97 19.27 -6.26
C THR A 212 17.04 19.12 -7.35
N GLU A 213 17.09 20.07 -8.28
CA GLU A 213 18.18 20.21 -9.26
C GLU A 213 19.25 21.22 -8.81
N ASP A 214 19.11 21.80 -7.60
CA ASP A 214 20.06 22.77 -7.04
C ASP A 214 21.10 22.08 -6.16
N SER A 215 22.32 21.94 -6.69
CA SER A 215 23.44 21.29 -5.97
C SER A 215 23.83 21.99 -4.68
N SER A 216 23.64 23.30 -4.58
CA SER A 216 23.95 24.07 -3.37
C SER A 216 23.06 23.68 -2.19
N LYS A 217 21.85 23.14 -2.48
CA LYS A 217 20.94 22.68 -1.44
C LYS A 217 21.44 21.43 -0.73
N TRP A 218 22.10 20.54 -1.47
CA TRP A 218 22.64 19.29 -0.94
C TRP A 218 24.05 19.43 -0.35
N GLU A 219 24.86 20.33 -0.89
CA GLU A 219 26.30 20.39 -0.61
C GLU A 219 26.67 20.49 0.88
N GLN A 220 25.97 21.34 1.65
CA GLN A 220 26.25 21.53 3.08
C GLN A 220 25.96 20.27 3.90
N LEU A 221 24.82 19.62 3.66
CA LEU A 221 24.47 18.33 4.28
C LEU A 221 25.44 17.23 3.85
N LYS A 222 25.78 17.15 2.55
CA LYS A 222 26.76 16.19 2.02
C LYS A 222 28.12 16.33 2.69
N ASN A 223 28.58 17.56 2.90
CA ASN A 223 29.86 17.83 3.54
C ASN A 223 29.86 17.41 5.02
N CYS A 224 28.76 17.62 5.73
CA CYS A 224 28.59 17.11 7.09
C CYS A 224 28.58 15.57 7.13
N LEU A 225 27.94 14.90 6.17
CA LEU A 225 27.84 13.44 6.13
C LEU A 225 29.18 12.74 5.84
N LYS A 226 30.19 13.46 5.33
CA LYS A 226 31.54 12.90 5.07
C LYS A 226 32.33 12.56 6.34
N TYR A 227 31.90 13.06 7.50
CA TYR A 227 32.58 12.78 8.78
C TYR A 227 32.24 11.40 9.37
N GLY A 228 31.28 10.68 8.79
CA GLY A 228 31.08 9.27 9.14
C GLY A 228 32.13 8.35 8.53
N SER A 229 32.00 7.05 8.83
CA SER A 229 32.90 6.03 8.30
C SER A 229 32.93 6.02 6.76
N LYS A 230 34.08 5.65 6.18
CA LYS A 230 34.24 5.48 4.71
C LYS A 230 33.35 4.36 4.15
N GLU A 231 32.85 3.50 5.03
CA GLU A 231 31.91 2.45 4.69
C GLU A 231 30.46 2.94 4.65
N SER A 232 30.19 4.18 5.06
CA SER A 232 28.85 4.78 4.97
C SER A 232 28.39 4.96 3.53
N ARG A 233 27.09 4.84 3.30
CA ARG A 233 26.48 4.91 1.97
C ARG A 233 25.24 5.80 1.98
N VAL A 234 25.02 6.50 0.87
CA VAL A 234 23.77 7.21 0.61
C VAL A 234 23.03 6.52 -0.53
N LEU A 235 21.77 6.20 -0.32
CA LEU A 235 20.85 5.70 -1.35
C LEU A 235 19.80 6.78 -1.62
N VAL A 236 19.60 7.13 -2.88
CA VAL A 236 18.64 8.15 -3.30
C VAL A 236 17.60 7.48 -4.19
N THR A 237 16.31 7.82 -4.02
CA THR A 237 15.29 7.52 -5.03
C THR A 237 14.83 8.83 -5.68
N THR A 238 14.69 8.85 -7.00
CA THR A 238 14.22 10.04 -7.72
C THR A 238 13.56 9.66 -9.04
N ARG A 239 12.71 10.54 -9.56
CA ARG A 239 12.10 10.41 -10.89
C ARG A 239 12.98 10.98 -12.00
N ASN A 240 13.96 11.80 -11.64
CA ASN A 240 14.72 12.60 -12.59
C ASN A 240 16.20 12.24 -12.55
N ARG A 241 16.77 11.87 -13.69
CA ARG A 241 18.19 11.53 -13.82
C ARG A 241 19.11 12.70 -13.48
N LYS A 242 18.72 13.93 -13.79
CA LYS A 242 19.48 15.13 -13.44
C LYS A 242 19.65 15.29 -11.93
N VAL A 243 18.60 14.96 -11.16
CA VAL A 243 18.67 14.98 -9.70
C VAL A 243 19.72 13.98 -9.20
N ALA A 244 19.82 12.78 -9.80
CA ALA A 244 20.86 11.82 -9.45
C ALA A 244 22.29 12.37 -9.70
N GLU A 245 22.48 13.14 -10.76
CA GLU A 245 23.75 13.83 -11.08
C GLU A 245 24.04 14.94 -10.06
N VAL A 246 23.04 15.76 -9.71
CA VAL A 246 23.13 16.82 -8.69
C VAL A 246 23.48 16.27 -7.31
N MET A 247 22.94 15.10 -6.95
CA MET A 247 23.28 14.40 -5.71
C MET A 247 24.73 13.86 -5.72
N GLY A 248 25.38 13.84 -6.88
CA GLY A 248 26.73 13.33 -7.10
C GLY A 248 26.78 11.81 -7.01
N SER A 249 25.80 11.15 -7.64
CA SER A 249 25.69 9.69 -7.62
C SER A 249 26.85 9.03 -8.36
N THR A 250 27.50 8.10 -7.68
CA THR A 250 28.55 7.24 -8.24
C THR A 250 27.96 6.14 -9.12
N ASN A 251 26.77 5.68 -8.77
CA ASN A 251 26.05 4.63 -9.49
C ASN A 251 24.59 5.06 -9.67
N VAL A 252 24.06 4.89 -10.88
CA VAL A 252 22.67 5.21 -11.21
C VAL A 252 22.01 3.94 -11.74
N ILE A 253 20.95 3.50 -11.08
CA ILE A 253 20.21 2.28 -11.38
C ILE A 253 18.84 2.68 -11.89
N GLU A 254 18.61 2.41 -13.17
CA GLU A 254 17.34 2.70 -13.81
C GLU A 254 16.36 1.54 -13.60
N VAL A 255 15.23 1.83 -12.96
CA VAL A 255 14.13 0.87 -12.81
C VAL A 255 13.29 0.91 -14.09
N LYS A 256 13.26 -0.24 -14.76
CA LYS A 256 12.52 -0.43 -16.02
C LYS A 256 11.07 -0.84 -15.73
N MET A 257 10.20 -0.63 -16.73
CA MET A 257 8.85 -1.19 -16.73
C MET A 257 8.89 -2.71 -16.57
N LEU A 258 7.90 -3.26 -15.88
CA LEU A 258 7.72 -4.70 -15.78
C LEU A 258 7.32 -5.29 -17.13
N SER A 259 7.77 -6.52 -17.40
CA SER A 259 7.27 -7.29 -18.54
C SER A 259 5.80 -7.67 -18.33
N ASP A 260 5.09 -7.92 -19.43
CA ASP A 260 3.68 -8.34 -19.39
C ASP A 260 3.47 -9.58 -18.51
N ASP A 261 4.40 -10.55 -18.53
CA ASP A 261 4.33 -11.74 -17.68
C ASP A 261 4.44 -11.42 -16.18
N LYS A 262 5.35 -10.51 -15.80
CA LYS A 262 5.50 -10.07 -14.41
C LYS A 262 4.29 -9.26 -13.96
N CYS A 263 3.75 -8.41 -14.83
CA CYS A 263 2.51 -7.69 -14.57
C CYS A 263 1.33 -8.65 -14.41
N TRP A 264 1.22 -9.67 -15.26
CA TRP A 264 0.17 -10.67 -15.17
C TRP A 264 0.27 -11.47 -13.87
N SER A 265 1.48 -11.86 -13.47
CA SER A 265 1.72 -12.52 -12.18
C SER A 265 1.26 -11.64 -11.01
N LEU A 266 1.68 -10.36 -10.98
CA LEU A 266 1.26 -9.40 -9.94
C LEU A 266 -0.26 -9.17 -9.95
N PHE A 267 -0.84 -9.03 -11.14
CA PHE A 267 -2.26 -8.77 -11.32
C PHE A 267 -3.12 -9.94 -10.84
N SER A 268 -2.84 -11.16 -11.33
CA SER A 268 -3.62 -12.36 -11.02
C SER A 268 -3.54 -12.70 -9.53
N GLN A 269 -2.38 -12.53 -8.91
CA GLN A 269 -2.23 -12.68 -7.45
C GLN A 269 -3.13 -11.76 -6.62
N ILE A 270 -3.59 -10.64 -7.17
CA ILE A 270 -4.46 -9.68 -6.49
C ILE A 270 -5.92 -9.86 -6.91
N SER A 271 -6.21 -9.93 -8.21
CA SER A 271 -7.56 -9.93 -8.75
C SER A 271 -8.28 -11.28 -8.62
N PHE A 272 -7.54 -12.40 -8.57
CA PHE A 272 -8.10 -13.76 -8.44
C PHE A 272 -8.18 -14.27 -7.01
N ARG A 273 -7.95 -13.41 -6.02
CA ARG A 273 -8.04 -13.80 -4.62
C ARG A 273 -9.44 -14.25 -4.25
N GLY A 274 -9.53 -15.38 -3.56
CA GLY A 274 -10.80 -15.98 -3.13
C GLY A 274 -11.61 -16.62 -4.25
N ARG A 275 -11.04 -16.77 -5.46
CA ARG A 275 -11.69 -17.41 -6.61
C ARG A 275 -11.19 -18.83 -6.80
N ASN A 276 -12.06 -19.69 -7.33
CA ASN A 276 -11.66 -21.03 -7.72
C ASN A 276 -11.01 -21.04 -9.12
N SER A 277 -10.38 -22.16 -9.49
CA SER A 277 -9.64 -22.28 -10.76
C SER A 277 -10.51 -22.06 -11.99
N GLU A 278 -11.79 -22.43 -11.96
CA GLU A 278 -12.69 -22.31 -13.12
C GLU A 278 -13.08 -20.85 -13.37
N GLU A 279 -13.36 -20.10 -12.30
CA GLU A 279 -13.62 -18.66 -12.35
C GLU A 279 -12.41 -17.89 -12.87
N CYS A 280 -11.21 -18.24 -12.41
CA CYS A 280 -9.96 -17.64 -12.86
C CYS A 280 -9.75 -17.83 -14.37
N GLN A 281 -9.97 -19.05 -14.88
CA GLN A 281 -9.80 -19.35 -16.31
C GLN A 281 -10.74 -18.51 -17.19
N LYS A 282 -11.99 -18.29 -16.77
CA LYS A 282 -12.96 -17.47 -17.52
C LYS A 282 -12.53 -16.00 -17.64
N LEU A 283 -11.80 -15.48 -16.65
CA LEU A 283 -11.42 -14.08 -16.55
C LEU A 283 -9.99 -13.79 -17.05
N GLU A 284 -9.19 -14.84 -17.28
CA GLU A 284 -7.78 -14.73 -17.62
C GLU A 284 -7.51 -13.92 -18.90
N ASP A 285 -8.27 -14.16 -19.97
CA ASP A 285 -8.08 -13.43 -21.25
C ASP A 285 -8.32 -11.92 -21.09
N VAL A 286 -9.48 -11.56 -20.52
CA VAL A 286 -9.84 -10.16 -20.29
C VAL A 286 -8.83 -9.49 -19.34
N GLY A 287 -8.41 -10.21 -18.29
CA GLY A 287 -7.37 -9.76 -17.37
C GLY A 287 -6.04 -9.44 -18.04
N LYS A 288 -5.54 -10.34 -18.90
CA LYS A 288 -4.29 -10.12 -19.65
C LYS A 288 -4.38 -8.91 -20.57
N ARG A 289 -5.53 -8.69 -21.21
CA ARG A 289 -5.78 -7.50 -22.04
C ARG A 289 -5.77 -6.21 -21.23
N ILE A 290 -6.35 -6.21 -20.02
CA ILE A 290 -6.28 -5.07 -19.09
C ILE A 290 -4.84 -4.80 -18.64
N VAL A 291 -4.10 -5.85 -18.28
CA VAL A 291 -2.68 -5.74 -17.90
C VAL A 291 -1.85 -5.11 -19.01
N LYS A 292 -2.09 -5.49 -20.27
CA LYS A 292 -1.40 -4.89 -21.42
C LYS A 292 -1.65 -3.39 -21.54
N LYS A 293 -2.85 -2.91 -21.19
CA LYS A 293 -3.17 -1.46 -21.14
C LYS A 293 -2.41 -0.72 -20.02
N CYS A 294 -1.94 -1.41 -18.98
CA CYS A 294 -1.14 -0.82 -17.90
C CYS A 294 0.32 -0.54 -18.29
N LYS A 295 0.79 -1.01 -19.46
CA LYS A 295 2.12 -0.72 -20.03
C LYS A 295 3.29 -0.94 -19.07
N GLY A 296 3.21 -1.97 -18.23
CA GLY A 296 4.32 -2.34 -17.34
C GLY A 296 4.44 -1.55 -16.04
N LEU A 297 3.48 -0.64 -15.73
CA LEU A 297 3.52 0.18 -14.52
C LEU A 297 2.90 -0.55 -13.32
N PRO A 298 3.66 -0.91 -12.26
CA PRO A 298 3.15 -1.69 -11.13
C PRO A 298 2.00 -1.04 -10.38
N LEU A 299 2.05 0.28 -10.15
CA LEU A 299 0.96 0.99 -9.46
C LEU A 299 -0.36 0.88 -10.22
N ALA A 300 -0.33 1.03 -11.55
CA ALA A 300 -1.51 0.87 -12.40
C ALA A 300 -2.08 -0.56 -12.32
N VAL A 301 -1.18 -1.55 -12.43
CA VAL A 301 -1.54 -2.97 -12.34
C VAL A 301 -2.21 -3.28 -11.01
N LYS A 302 -1.60 -2.88 -9.88
CA LYS A 302 -2.15 -3.12 -8.54
C LYS A 302 -3.48 -2.43 -8.34
N THR A 303 -3.62 -1.20 -8.83
CA THR A 303 -4.84 -0.41 -8.69
C THR A 303 -6.01 -1.07 -9.41
N LEU A 304 -5.83 -1.50 -10.66
CA LEU A 304 -6.89 -2.17 -11.41
C LEU A 304 -7.15 -3.60 -10.92
N ALA A 305 -6.11 -4.32 -10.50
CA ALA A 305 -6.30 -5.63 -9.88
C ALA A 305 -7.13 -5.53 -8.58
N GLY A 306 -6.87 -4.49 -7.76
CA GLY A 306 -7.63 -4.20 -6.54
C GLY A 306 -9.04 -3.68 -6.81
N LEU A 307 -9.31 -3.06 -7.96
CA LEU A 307 -10.68 -2.80 -8.41
C LEU A 307 -11.40 -4.11 -8.78
N LEU A 308 -10.74 -4.94 -9.59
CA LEU A 308 -11.33 -6.11 -10.22
C LEU A 308 -11.48 -7.29 -9.27
N CYS A 309 -10.77 -7.32 -8.15
CA CYS A 309 -10.95 -8.36 -7.14
C CYS A 309 -12.39 -8.44 -6.62
N PHE A 310 -13.12 -7.31 -6.59
CA PHE A 310 -14.52 -7.24 -6.19
C PHE A 310 -15.53 -7.53 -7.32
N ARG A 311 -15.07 -7.83 -8.55
CA ARG A 311 -15.91 -8.01 -9.75
C ARG A 311 -16.00 -9.47 -10.15
N LYS A 312 -17.19 -10.07 -10.14
CA LYS A 312 -17.36 -11.52 -10.31
C LYS A 312 -17.53 -11.93 -11.76
N THR A 313 -18.14 -11.08 -12.60
CA THR A 313 -18.53 -11.48 -13.96
C THR A 313 -17.57 -10.98 -15.03
N ILE A 314 -17.58 -11.66 -16.18
CA ILE A 314 -16.76 -11.28 -17.34
C ILE A 314 -17.19 -9.92 -17.91
N GLU A 315 -18.49 -9.60 -17.86
CA GLU A 315 -19.04 -8.33 -18.33
C GLU A 315 -18.53 -7.15 -17.51
N GLU A 316 -18.42 -7.31 -16.18
CA GLU A 316 -17.85 -6.28 -15.30
C GLU A 316 -16.36 -6.05 -15.58
N TRP A 317 -15.62 -7.08 -15.97
CA TRP A 317 -14.22 -6.95 -16.37
C TRP A 317 -14.10 -6.31 -17.75
N GLN A 318 -14.98 -6.70 -18.68
CA GLN A 318 -15.02 -6.17 -20.03
C GLN A 318 -15.38 -4.67 -20.03
N SER A 319 -16.27 -4.21 -19.14
CA SER A 319 -16.60 -2.79 -19.00
C SER A 319 -15.39 -1.94 -18.56
N VAL A 320 -14.49 -2.52 -17.75
CA VAL A 320 -13.23 -1.86 -17.35
C VAL A 320 -12.27 -1.81 -18.53
N LEU A 321 -12.18 -2.89 -19.32
CA LEU A 321 -11.32 -2.96 -20.51
C LEU A 321 -11.75 -1.97 -21.60
N ASP A 322 -13.06 -1.80 -21.78
CA ASP A 322 -13.65 -0.98 -22.84
C ASP A 322 -13.93 0.47 -22.42
N SER A 323 -13.52 0.86 -21.22
CA SER A 323 -13.69 2.24 -20.72
C SER A 323 -13.10 3.29 -21.65
N GLU A 324 -13.87 4.34 -21.95
CA GLU A 324 -13.41 5.48 -22.78
C GLU A 324 -12.21 6.23 -22.16
N MET A 325 -11.98 6.07 -20.86
CA MET A 325 -10.87 6.70 -20.13
C MET A 325 -9.49 6.20 -20.60
N TRP A 326 -9.43 5.10 -21.35
CA TRP A 326 -8.21 4.62 -21.98
C TRP A 326 -7.74 5.52 -23.13
N GLU A 327 -8.64 6.30 -23.73
CA GLU A 327 -8.40 7.09 -24.95
C GLU A 327 -8.19 8.59 -24.69
N LEU A 328 -7.91 8.99 -23.44
CA LEU A 328 -7.69 10.41 -23.08
C LEU A 328 -6.52 11.01 -23.88
N GLU A 329 -6.73 12.17 -24.50
CA GLU A 329 -5.79 12.73 -25.50
C GLU A 329 -4.44 13.19 -24.90
N GLU A 330 -4.44 13.73 -23.68
CA GLU A 330 -3.22 14.25 -23.04
C GLU A 330 -2.32 13.13 -22.47
N ALA A 331 -1.02 13.19 -22.77
CA ALA A 331 -0.06 12.17 -22.35
C ALA A 331 0.03 12.01 -20.82
N GLU A 332 -0.14 13.09 -20.06
CA GLU A 332 -0.21 13.05 -18.58
C GLU A 332 -1.49 12.35 -18.10
N LYS A 333 -2.62 12.56 -18.78
CA LYS A 333 -3.89 11.86 -18.50
C LYS A 333 -3.84 10.37 -18.83
N LYS A 334 -3.08 9.98 -19.87
CA LYS A 334 -2.86 8.56 -20.21
C LYS A 334 -2.12 7.80 -19.11
N ILE A 335 -1.27 8.47 -18.35
CA ILE A 335 -0.58 7.89 -17.19
C ILE A 335 -1.57 7.69 -16.03
N PHE A 336 -2.54 8.59 -15.87
CA PHE A 336 -3.60 8.47 -14.86
C PHE A 336 -4.74 7.54 -15.23
N ALA A 337 -4.90 7.14 -16.51
CA ALA A 337 -6.07 6.36 -16.95
C ALA A 337 -6.41 5.16 -16.05
N PRO A 338 -5.46 4.29 -15.63
CA PRO A 338 -5.74 3.21 -14.68
C PRO A 338 -6.25 3.69 -13.30
N LEU A 339 -5.70 4.79 -12.80
CA LEU A 339 -6.08 5.39 -11.52
C LEU A 339 -7.45 6.08 -11.63
N LEU A 340 -7.71 6.79 -12.72
CA LEU A 340 -8.99 7.41 -13.06
C LEU A 340 -10.10 6.38 -13.15
N ILE A 341 -9.87 5.27 -13.86
CA ILE A 341 -10.83 4.17 -13.97
C ILE A 341 -11.15 3.63 -12.58
N SER A 342 -10.14 3.36 -11.75
CA SER A 342 -10.38 2.92 -10.37
C SER A 342 -11.16 3.93 -9.54
N TYR A 343 -10.91 5.23 -9.70
CA TYR A 343 -11.67 6.29 -9.05
C TYR A 343 -13.14 6.32 -9.51
N PHE A 344 -13.42 6.30 -10.81
CA PHE A 344 -14.78 6.43 -11.32
C PHE A 344 -15.67 5.24 -10.98
N TYR A 345 -15.07 4.06 -10.78
CA TYR A 345 -15.74 2.87 -10.28
C TYR A 345 -15.87 2.81 -8.74
N LEU A 346 -15.56 3.89 -8.01
CA LEU A 346 -15.94 4.04 -6.60
C LEU A 346 -17.41 4.47 -6.45
N PRO A 347 -18.11 3.99 -5.41
CA PRO A 347 -19.33 4.63 -4.90
C PRO A 347 -19.12 6.12 -4.59
N SER A 348 -20.20 6.92 -4.64
CA SER A 348 -20.13 8.38 -4.46
C SER A 348 -19.58 8.78 -3.09
N GLU A 349 -19.91 8.04 -2.05
CA GLU A 349 -19.44 8.29 -0.68
C GLU A 349 -17.93 8.07 -0.56
N LEU A 350 -17.41 7.02 -1.20
CA LEU A 350 -15.98 6.73 -1.26
C LEU A 350 -15.20 7.72 -2.12
N LYS A 351 -15.82 8.27 -3.17
CA LYS A 351 -15.22 9.35 -3.97
C LYS A 351 -14.98 10.59 -3.10
N ARG A 352 -15.95 10.99 -2.28
CA ARG A 352 -15.79 12.12 -1.35
C ARG A 352 -14.67 11.87 -0.34
N CYS A 353 -14.63 10.68 0.25
CA CYS A 353 -13.57 10.28 1.18
C CYS A 353 -12.19 10.31 0.51
N PHE A 354 -12.08 9.82 -0.73
CA PHE A 354 -10.86 9.87 -1.52
C PHE A 354 -10.40 11.29 -1.83
N LEU A 355 -11.30 12.15 -2.32
CA LEU A 355 -10.98 13.54 -2.66
C LEU A 355 -10.57 14.33 -1.41
N TYR A 356 -11.19 14.08 -0.26
CA TYR A 356 -10.78 14.69 1.00
C TYR A 356 -9.29 14.48 1.32
N CYS A 357 -8.73 13.33 0.95
CA CYS A 357 -7.32 13.04 1.20
C CYS A 357 -6.35 14.01 0.49
N ALA A 358 -6.81 14.74 -0.53
CA ALA A 358 -5.97 15.71 -1.24
C ALA A 358 -5.60 16.95 -0.40
N ILE A 359 -6.33 17.24 0.68
CA ILE A 359 -6.01 18.36 1.57
C ILE A 359 -4.69 18.15 2.30
N PHE A 360 -4.28 16.89 2.48
CA PHE A 360 -3.01 16.58 3.11
C PHE A 360 -1.88 16.86 2.12
N PRO A 361 -0.79 17.51 2.54
CA PRO A 361 0.38 17.67 1.69
C PRO A 361 0.92 16.31 1.21
N LYS A 362 1.68 16.32 0.11
CA LYS A 362 2.43 15.14 -0.32
C LYS A 362 3.32 14.62 0.80
N ASP A 363 3.49 13.31 0.85
CA ASP A 363 4.24 12.58 1.88
C ASP A 363 3.74 12.70 3.33
N TYR A 364 2.63 13.40 3.57
CA TYR A 364 2.08 13.54 4.91
C TYR A 364 1.62 12.18 5.46
N LYS A 365 2.08 11.85 6.67
CA LYS A 365 1.70 10.62 7.38
C LYS A 365 0.33 10.82 8.02
N ILE A 366 -0.70 10.26 7.39
CA ILE A 366 -2.09 10.38 7.83
C ILE A 366 -2.37 9.29 8.87
N SER A 367 -2.89 9.69 10.04
CA SER A 367 -3.45 8.74 11.01
C SER A 367 -4.82 8.26 10.52
N LYS A 368 -5.01 6.93 10.44
CA LYS A 368 -6.25 6.30 9.98
C LYS A 368 -7.45 6.79 10.79
N ASP A 369 -7.32 6.80 12.12
CA ASP A 369 -8.43 7.18 13.01
C ASP A 369 -8.77 8.66 12.89
N ARG A 370 -7.76 9.53 12.73
CA ARG A 370 -7.99 10.96 12.46
C ARG A 370 -8.70 11.17 11.12
N LEU A 371 -8.29 10.44 10.08
CA LEU A 371 -8.91 10.52 8.76
C LEU A 371 -10.37 10.08 8.80
N ILE A 372 -10.67 8.97 9.46
CA ILE A 372 -12.05 8.48 9.64
C ILE A 372 -12.89 9.50 10.40
N LYS A 373 -12.37 10.06 11.50
CA LYS A 373 -13.06 11.12 12.26
C LYS A 373 -13.31 12.36 11.41
N SER A 374 -12.38 12.73 10.54
CA SER A 374 -12.59 13.80 9.57
C SER A 374 -13.72 13.47 8.58
N TRP A 375 -13.76 12.25 8.03
CA TRP A 375 -14.86 11.84 7.13
C TRP A 375 -16.22 11.82 7.84
N MET A 376 -16.27 11.43 9.11
CA MET A 376 -17.46 11.53 9.94
C MET A 376 -17.91 12.98 10.11
N ALA A 377 -16.98 13.88 10.45
CA ALA A 377 -17.28 15.30 10.68
C ALA A 377 -17.75 16.03 9.41
N GLN A 378 -17.31 15.59 8.23
CA GLN A 378 -17.73 16.12 6.93
C GLN A 378 -19.03 15.48 6.40
N ASP A 379 -19.63 14.55 7.15
CA ASP A 379 -20.83 13.80 6.74
C ASP A 379 -20.63 13.02 5.42
N TYR A 380 -19.43 12.47 5.22
CA TYR A 380 -19.10 11.68 4.03
C TYR A 380 -19.45 10.20 4.18
N LEU A 381 -19.69 9.73 5.40
CA LEU A 381 -20.04 8.34 5.69
C LEU A 381 -21.56 8.19 5.70
N LYS A 382 -22.07 7.18 4.98
CA LYS A 382 -23.51 6.92 4.95
C LYS A 382 -23.94 6.12 6.18
N PRO A 383 -24.89 6.59 7.00
CA PRO A 383 -25.36 5.87 8.17
C PRO A 383 -25.96 4.50 7.80
N ASN A 384 -25.71 3.49 8.65
CA ASN A 384 -26.32 2.18 8.58
C ASN A 384 -26.94 1.86 9.94
N GLN A 385 -28.17 1.32 9.97
CA GLN A 385 -28.89 1.05 11.21
C GLN A 385 -28.19 0.02 12.11
N ASN A 386 -27.34 -0.84 11.53
CA ASN A 386 -26.70 -1.95 12.22
C ASN A 386 -25.19 -1.77 12.46
N LYS A 387 -24.59 -0.64 12.05
CA LYS A 387 -23.14 -0.41 12.20
C LYS A 387 -22.89 0.99 12.74
N ASP A 388 -21.95 1.11 13.68
CA ASP A 388 -21.48 2.42 14.10
C ASP A 388 -20.70 3.12 12.97
N MET A 389 -20.60 4.45 13.06
CA MET A 389 -19.97 5.28 12.02
C MET A 389 -18.47 5.04 11.89
N GLU A 390 -17.80 4.63 12.97
CA GLU A 390 -16.36 4.36 12.94
C GLU A 390 -16.07 3.08 12.15
N LEU A 391 -16.90 2.04 12.31
CA LEU A 391 -16.84 0.79 11.57
C LEU A 391 -17.10 1.01 10.08
N ILE A 392 -18.11 1.82 9.74
CA ILE A 392 -18.37 2.23 8.34
C ILE A 392 -17.14 2.96 7.76
N GLY A 393 -16.54 3.85 8.55
CA GLY A 393 -15.32 4.56 8.16
C GLY A 393 -14.12 3.62 7.95
N LYS A 394 -13.97 2.59 8.80
CA LYS A 394 -12.95 1.55 8.65
C LYS A 394 -13.15 0.77 7.35
N GLU A 395 -14.37 0.31 7.06
CA GLU A 395 -14.66 -0.39 5.80
C GLU A 395 -14.34 0.49 4.58
N TYR A 396 -14.65 1.78 4.66
CA TYR A 396 -14.38 2.71 3.56
C TYR A 396 -12.88 2.89 3.35
N PHE A 397 -12.14 3.08 4.44
CA PHE A 397 -10.68 3.13 4.42
C PHE A 397 -10.09 1.89 3.78
N GLU A 398 -10.56 0.70 4.16
CA GLU A 398 -10.07 -0.56 3.62
C GLU A 398 -10.36 -0.71 2.13
N LYS A 399 -11.56 -0.33 1.67
CA LYS A 399 -11.90 -0.32 0.23
C LYS A 399 -10.97 0.60 -0.58
N LEU A 400 -10.61 1.76 -0.04
CA LEU A 400 -9.63 2.66 -0.68
C LEU A 400 -8.20 2.09 -0.63
N ALA A 401 -7.80 1.50 0.49
CA ALA A 401 -6.49 0.87 0.66
C ALA A 401 -6.30 -0.33 -0.30
N MET A 402 -7.33 -1.16 -0.48
CA MET A 402 -7.30 -2.31 -1.41
C MET A 402 -7.13 -1.89 -2.87
N ARG A 403 -7.58 -0.68 -3.23
CA ARG A 403 -7.33 -0.08 -4.55
C ARG A 403 -5.95 0.54 -4.68
N SER A 404 -5.06 0.33 -3.70
CA SER A 404 -3.69 0.88 -3.68
C SER A 404 -3.63 2.41 -3.75
N PHE A 405 -4.69 3.10 -3.30
CA PHE A 405 -4.67 4.57 -3.19
C PHE A 405 -3.82 5.07 -2.02
N PHE A 406 -3.57 4.19 -1.05
CA PHE A 406 -2.68 4.44 0.08
C PHE A 406 -1.41 3.58 -0.02
N GLN A 407 -0.32 4.11 0.51
CA GLN A 407 0.99 3.46 0.66
C GLN A 407 1.51 3.62 2.10
N ASP A 408 2.66 3.00 2.40
CA ASP A 408 3.33 3.06 3.72
C ASP A 408 2.40 2.79 4.90
N LEU A 409 1.60 1.72 4.76
CA LEU A 409 0.66 1.29 5.79
C LEU A 409 1.44 0.78 6.99
N THR A 410 1.50 1.57 8.08
CA THR A 410 2.07 1.10 9.35
C THR A 410 0.98 0.41 10.16
N ARG A 411 1.37 -0.64 10.87
CA ARG A 411 0.45 -1.49 11.62
C ARG A 411 0.79 -1.50 13.09
N ASP A 412 -0.24 -1.65 13.89
CA ASP A 412 -0.10 -1.93 15.31
C ASP A 412 0.55 -3.30 15.51
N GLN A 413 1.40 -3.41 16.51
CA GLN A 413 2.09 -4.67 16.82
C GLN A 413 1.18 -5.67 17.53
N GLY A 414 0.10 -5.21 18.17
CA GLY A 414 -0.87 -6.05 18.86
C GLY A 414 -1.87 -6.68 17.91
N ASP A 415 -2.76 -5.86 17.34
CA ASP A 415 -3.89 -6.35 16.53
C ASP A 415 -3.60 -6.37 15.01
N GLY A 416 -2.45 -5.86 14.57
CA GLY A 416 -2.09 -5.79 13.16
C GLY A 416 -2.91 -4.78 12.34
N SER A 417 -3.75 -3.98 12.99
CA SER A 417 -4.58 -2.98 12.34
C SER A 417 -3.73 -1.83 11.80
N ILE A 418 -4.15 -1.22 10.69
CA ILE A 418 -3.44 -0.10 10.09
C ILE A 418 -3.60 1.12 11.02
N ILE A 419 -2.50 1.74 11.44
CA ILE A 419 -2.52 2.95 12.27
C ILE A 419 -2.34 4.19 11.40
N THR A 420 -1.41 4.14 10.45
CA THR A 420 -1.12 5.27 9.56
C THR A 420 -0.93 4.84 8.13
N CYS A 421 -1.15 5.78 7.21
CA CYS A 421 -0.90 5.63 5.79
C CYS A 421 -0.37 6.92 5.19
N LYS A 422 0.07 6.85 3.94
CA LYS A 422 0.30 8.00 3.06
C LYS A 422 -0.49 7.84 1.78
N MET A 423 -0.85 8.94 1.12
CA MET A 423 -1.37 8.88 -0.25
C MET A 423 -0.17 8.83 -1.21
N HIS A 424 -0.17 7.91 -2.17
CA HIS A 424 0.91 7.88 -3.17
C HIS A 424 0.85 9.16 -4.01
N ASP A 425 1.97 9.80 -4.30
CA ASP A 425 2.05 11.04 -5.08
C ASP A 425 1.22 11.10 -6.35
N MET A 426 1.32 10.10 -7.23
CA MET A 426 0.48 10.04 -8.43
C MET A 426 -1.02 10.00 -8.13
N VAL A 427 -1.41 9.37 -7.02
CA VAL A 427 -2.80 9.30 -6.58
C VAL A 427 -3.22 10.64 -5.98
N HIS A 428 -2.32 11.32 -5.26
CA HIS A 428 -2.52 12.68 -4.77
C HIS A 428 -2.65 13.69 -5.92
N ASP A 429 -1.77 13.63 -6.92
CA ASP A 429 -1.82 14.44 -8.14
C ASP A 429 -3.15 14.24 -8.88
N LEU A 430 -3.64 12.99 -8.96
CA LEU A 430 -4.95 12.70 -9.49
C LEU A 430 -6.08 13.34 -8.66
N ALA A 431 -6.05 13.20 -7.33
CA ALA A 431 -7.07 13.78 -6.47
C ALA A 431 -7.09 15.31 -6.57
N GLN A 432 -5.92 15.95 -6.57
CA GLN A 432 -5.75 17.38 -6.83
C GLN A 432 -6.29 17.79 -8.20
N TYR A 433 -6.01 17.02 -9.24
CA TYR A 433 -6.55 17.25 -10.59
C TYR A 433 -8.08 17.20 -10.60
N LEU A 434 -8.68 16.21 -9.93
CA LEU A 434 -10.14 16.06 -9.84
C LEU A 434 -10.79 17.22 -9.05
N ILE A 435 -10.14 17.67 -7.98
CA ILE A 435 -10.63 18.78 -7.13
C ILE A 435 -10.50 20.12 -7.83
N LYS A 436 -9.49 20.34 -8.68
CA LYS A 436 -9.36 21.61 -9.43
C LYS A 436 -10.59 21.93 -10.28
N ASN A 437 -11.41 20.94 -10.62
CA ASN A 437 -12.67 21.13 -11.34
C ASN A 437 -13.89 21.32 -10.40
N GLU A 438 -13.72 21.17 -9.08
CA GLU A 438 -14.82 21.17 -8.09
C GLU A 438 -14.60 22.11 -6.86
N CYS A 439 -13.36 22.44 -6.44
CA CYS A 439 -13.05 23.33 -5.30
C CYS A 439 -11.72 24.10 -5.46
N PHE A 440 -11.62 25.27 -4.82
CA PHE A 440 -10.39 26.07 -4.71
C PHE A 440 -9.56 25.65 -3.49
N ASN A 441 -8.30 25.26 -3.69
CA ASN A 441 -7.33 25.16 -2.59
C ASN A 441 -6.82 26.56 -2.29
N VAL A 442 -7.02 27.02 -1.04
CA VAL A 442 -6.34 28.20 -0.51
C VAL A 442 -5.17 27.68 0.31
N GLU A 443 -3.95 27.85 -0.20
CA GLU A 443 -2.75 27.71 0.62
C GLU A 443 -2.81 28.82 1.68
N VAL A 444 -2.98 28.41 2.94
CA VAL A 444 -2.86 29.33 4.07
C VAL A 444 -1.42 29.22 4.56
N ASP A 445 -0.59 30.15 4.13
CA ASP A 445 0.71 30.39 4.76
C ASP A 445 0.46 30.80 6.22
N ASP A 446 1.06 30.05 7.15
CA ASP A 446 1.09 30.28 8.60
C ASP A 446 -0.26 30.58 9.29
N ILE A 447 -0.85 29.53 9.87
CA ILE A 447 -1.64 29.72 11.11
C ILE A 447 -0.72 29.32 12.25
N GLY A 448 -0.19 30.33 12.93
CA GLY A 448 0.50 30.19 14.20
C GLY A 448 -0.31 29.34 15.18
N GLU A 449 0.44 28.54 15.94
CA GLU A 449 -0.03 27.67 17.02
C GLU A 449 -1.14 28.32 17.86
N PHE A 450 -2.20 27.56 18.11
CA PHE A 450 -3.01 27.66 19.32
C PHE A 450 -2.95 26.34 20.08
#